data_AF-A0A846CCK4-F1
#
_entry.id   AF-A0A846CCK4-F1
#
_cell.length_a   1.000
_cell.length_b   1.000
_cell.length_c   1.000
_cell.angle_alpha   90.00
_cell.angle_beta   90.00
_cell.angle_gamma   90.00
#
_symmetry.space_group_name_H-M   'P 1'
#
loop_
_entity.id
_entity.type
_entity.pdbx_description
1 polymer ?
#
loop_
_entity_poly.entity_id
_entity_poly.type
_entity_poly.pdbx_seq_one_letter_code
_entity_poly.pdbx_strand_id
1 'polypeptide(L)'
;HNQTWKQEVKFGKKNNQQFVNIPHYRLIEMLTYKAQLRGIKVRITEESYTSQSSCLDRDDLPKYGDKKPKFSGKRVTRGLYKTRENKLLNADVNGSLNIIKKVIPDVFDQGIKGLPFNPVVVDPLRMNRLSDL
;
A
#
# COMPACT_ATOMS: atom_id res chain seq x y z
N HIS A 1 10.07 -5.79 -2.05
CA HIS A 1 11.24 -6.17 -1.24
C HIS A 1 12.34 -5.15 -1.48
N ASN A 2 12.75 -4.45 -0.43
CA ASN A 2 13.89 -3.55 -0.47
C ASN A 2 15.09 -4.31 0.09
N GLN A 3 16.14 -4.50 -0.71
CA GLN A 3 17.36 -5.15 -0.22
C GLN A 3 17.95 -4.34 0.94
N THR A 4 18.55 -5.03 1.91
CA THR A 4 19.26 -4.47 3.09
C THR A 4 18.51 -3.51 4.03
N TRP A 5 17.21 -3.26 3.81
CA TRP A 5 16.39 -2.32 4.62
C TRP A 5 16.30 -2.61 6.13
N LYS A 6 16.76 -3.79 6.58
CA LYS A 6 16.85 -4.17 8.00
C LYS A 6 18.18 -3.83 8.65
N GLN A 7 19.20 -3.49 7.87
CA GLN A 7 20.50 -3.10 8.37
C GLN A 7 20.48 -1.62 8.78
N GLU A 8 21.18 -1.30 9.87
CA GLU A 8 21.40 0.09 10.34
C GLU A 8 20.14 0.95 10.53
N VAL A 9 19.01 0.30 10.85
CA VAL A 9 17.74 0.98 11.06
C VAL A 9 17.82 1.91 12.28
N LYS A 10 17.34 3.14 12.15
CA LYS A 10 17.38 4.17 13.21
C LYS A 10 15.99 4.54 13.74
N PHE A 11 15.19 3.55 14.18
CA PHE A 11 13.86 3.78 14.77
C PHE A 11 13.83 3.81 16.31
N GLY A 12 15.01 3.71 16.95
CA GLY A 12 15.15 3.59 18.40
C GLY A 12 15.15 2.12 18.86
N LYS A 13 15.73 1.87 20.04
CA LYS A 13 16.10 0.52 20.52
C LYS A 13 14.95 -0.50 20.48
N LYS A 14 13.79 -0.17 21.06
CA LYS A 14 12.62 -1.08 21.14
C LYS A 14 12.03 -1.38 19.76
N ASN A 15 11.85 -0.35 18.93
CA ASN A 15 11.24 -0.50 17.60
C ASN A 15 12.18 -1.24 16.64
N ASN A 16 13.49 -0.97 16.70
CA ASN A 16 14.49 -1.71 15.93
C ASN A 16 14.45 -3.20 16.26
N GLN A 17 14.42 -3.55 17.56
CA GLN A 17 14.37 -4.95 17.98
C GLN A 17 13.12 -5.66 17.45
N GLN A 18 11.95 -5.03 17.57
CA GLN A 18 10.71 -5.58 17.02
C GLN A 18 10.82 -5.76 15.50
N PHE A 19 11.31 -4.75 14.79
CA PHE A 19 11.36 -4.71 13.33
C PHE A 19 12.34 -5.72 12.72
N VAL A 20 13.56 -5.81 13.25
CA VAL A 20 14.59 -6.75 12.76
C VAL A 20 14.11 -8.19 12.89
N ASN A 21 13.38 -8.50 13.98
CA ASN A 21 12.84 -9.82 14.26
C ASN A 21 11.66 -10.25 13.36
N ILE A 22 11.00 -9.34 12.63
CA ILE A 22 9.88 -9.71 11.75
C ILE A 22 10.43 -10.54 10.58
N PRO A 23 10.01 -11.79 10.35
CA PRO A 23 10.57 -12.66 9.32
C PRO A 23 10.02 -12.35 7.90
N HIS A 24 10.24 -11.13 7.41
CA HIS A 24 9.70 -10.63 6.14
C HIS A 24 10.03 -11.50 4.92
N TYR A 25 11.28 -11.98 4.81
CA TYR A 25 11.69 -12.82 3.68
C TYR A 25 10.94 -14.16 3.68
N ARG A 26 10.87 -14.83 4.85
CA ARG A 26 10.10 -16.06 5.04
C ARG A 26 8.61 -15.87 4.73
N LEU A 27 8.03 -14.71 5.08
CA LEU A 27 6.64 -14.40 4.72
C LEU A 27 6.45 -14.35 3.20
N ILE A 28 7.35 -13.68 2.47
CA ILE A 28 7.31 -13.61 1.00
C ILE A 28 7.46 -14.99 0.38
N GLU A 29 8.38 -15.82 0.89
CA GLU A 29 8.54 -17.21 0.43
C GLU A 29 7.28 -18.03 0.64
N MET A 30 6.68 -17.99 1.84
CA MET A 30 5.45 -18.73 2.13
C MET A 30 4.28 -18.26 1.27
N LEU A 31 4.15 -16.96 1.02
CA LEU A 31 3.14 -16.41 0.13
C LEU A 31 3.35 -16.87 -1.30
N THR A 32 4.59 -16.81 -1.80
CA THR A 32 4.96 -17.23 -3.15
C THR A 32 4.66 -18.71 -3.35
N TYR A 33 5.10 -19.55 -2.41
CA TYR A 33 4.84 -20.98 -2.41
C TYR A 33 3.34 -21.30 -2.46
N LYS A 34 2.54 -20.75 -1.53
CA LYS A 34 1.08 -21.01 -1.47
C LYS A 34 0.34 -20.47 -2.70
N ALA A 35 0.75 -19.33 -3.24
CA ALA A 35 0.17 -18.74 -4.44
C ALA A 35 0.47 -19.61 -5.68
N GLN A 36 1.71 -20.08 -5.82
CA GLN A 36 2.13 -20.96 -6.92
C GLN A 36 1.35 -22.27 -6.94
N LEU A 37 1.07 -22.88 -5.77
CA LEU A 37 0.20 -24.07 -5.66
C LEU A 37 -1.21 -23.85 -6.22
N ARG A 38 -1.66 -22.60 -6.31
CA ARG A 38 -2.96 -22.20 -6.88
C ARG A 38 -2.83 -21.55 -8.26
N GLY A 39 -1.67 -21.61 -8.89
CA GLY A 39 -1.40 -20.97 -10.19
C GLY A 39 -1.35 -19.44 -10.15
N ILE A 40 -1.23 -18.82 -8.96
CA ILE A 40 -1.18 -17.37 -8.79
C ILE A 40 0.27 -16.90 -8.84
N LYS A 41 0.58 -15.97 -9.76
CA LYS A 41 1.92 -15.38 -9.89
C LYS A 41 2.12 -14.24 -8.89
N VAL A 42 3.09 -14.39 -7.99
CA VAL A 42 3.53 -13.33 -7.08
C VAL A 42 4.60 -12.46 -7.75
N ARG A 43 4.42 -11.14 -7.74
CA ARG A 43 5.42 -10.17 -8.21
C ARG A 43 5.94 -9.38 -7.02
N ILE A 44 7.27 -9.31 -6.89
CA ILE A 44 7.94 -8.52 -5.86
C ILE A 44 8.35 -7.19 -6.48
N THR A 45 7.98 -6.09 -5.85
CA THR A 45 8.39 -4.73 -6.24
C THR A 45 8.96 -3.97 -5.04
N GLU A 46 9.68 -2.88 -5.27
CA GLU A 46 10.18 -2.00 -4.22
C GLU A 46 9.08 -1.08 -3.68
N GLU A 47 9.24 -0.63 -2.43
CA GLU A 47 8.22 0.13 -1.70
C GLU A 47 8.61 1.60 -1.42
N SER A 48 9.63 2.14 -2.08
CA SER A 48 10.08 3.52 -1.90
C SER A 48 8.94 4.51 -2.10
N TYR A 49 8.79 5.40 -1.13
CA TYR A 49 7.81 6.50 -1.13
C TYR A 49 6.31 6.10 -1.19
N THR A 50 5.98 4.81 -1.17
CA THR A 50 4.59 4.30 -1.25
C THR A 50 3.71 4.73 -0.07
N SER A 51 4.31 4.96 1.11
CA SER A 51 3.60 5.41 2.31
C SER A 51 3.55 6.94 2.47
N GLN A 52 4.24 7.69 1.61
CA GLN A 52 4.33 9.16 1.68
C GLN A 52 3.53 9.83 0.57
N SER A 53 3.55 9.26 -0.63
CA SER A 53 2.78 9.70 -1.79
C SER A 53 1.29 9.49 -1.61
N SER A 54 0.49 10.40 -2.18
CA SER A 54 -0.96 10.29 -2.19
C SER A 54 -1.40 9.53 -3.44
N CYS A 55 -2.04 8.37 -3.24
CA CYS A 55 -2.55 7.60 -4.37
C CYS A 55 -3.69 8.35 -5.08
N LEU A 56 -4.58 9.00 -4.32
CA LEU A 56 -5.74 9.69 -4.88
C LEU A 56 -5.36 10.95 -5.67
N ASP A 57 -4.29 11.63 -5.27
CA ASP A 57 -3.77 12.80 -5.98
C ASP A 57 -2.84 12.42 -7.15
N ARG A 58 -2.67 11.11 -7.41
CA ARG A 58 -1.82 10.55 -8.48
C ARG A 58 -0.36 10.98 -8.40
N ASP A 59 0.18 11.15 -7.19
CA ASP A 59 1.57 11.53 -6.99
C ASP A 59 2.56 10.60 -7.73
N ASP A 60 3.64 11.18 -8.23
CA ASP A 60 4.72 10.42 -8.86
C ASP A 60 5.44 9.53 -7.85
N LEU A 61 5.77 8.32 -8.29
CA LEU A 61 6.36 7.27 -7.48
C LEU A 61 7.77 6.94 -8.01
N PRO A 62 8.78 7.76 -7.67
CA PRO A 62 10.15 7.50 -8.09
C PRO A 62 10.71 6.21 -7.47
N LYS A 63 11.77 5.68 -8.07
CA LYS A 63 12.53 4.56 -7.50
C LYS A 63 13.48 5.09 -6.43
N TYR A 64 14.01 4.16 -5.63
CA TYR A 64 15.06 4.48 -4.68
C TYR A 64 16.29 5.07 -5.40
N GLY A 65 16.75 6.25 -4.96
CA GLY A 65 17.91 6.95 -5.55
C GLY A 65 17.56 8.11 -6.48
N ASP A 66 16.31 8.16 -6.97
CA ASP A 66 15.84 9.27 -7.79
C ASP A 66 15.49 10.51 -6.95
N LYS A 67 15.38 11.68 -7.61
CA LYS A 67 15.00 12.92 -6.95
C LYS A 67 13.60 12.80 -6.35
N LYS A 68 13.51 12.88 -5.02
CA LYS A 68 12.25 12.84 -4.28
C LYS A 68 11.37 14.06 -4.63
N PRO A 69 10.17 13.87 -5.19
CA PRO A 69 9.23 14.96 -5.43
C PRO A 69 8.54 15.37 -4.12
N LYS A 70 7.90 16.54 -4.15
CA LYS A 70 7.02 16.97 -3.07
C LYS A 70 5.68 16.25 -3.20
N PHE A 71 5.39 15.36 -2.27
CA PHE A 71 4.11 14.66 -2.21
C PHE A 71 2.99 15.60 -1.78
N SER A 72 1.80 15.38 -2.34
CA SER A 72 0.64 16.24 -2.17
C SER A 72 -0.13 15.95 -0.87
N GLY A 73 -0.08 14.69 -0.40
CA GLY A 73 -0.66 14.26 0.86
C GLY A 73 0.37 14.03 1.97
N LYS A 74 -0.13 13.68 3.16
CA LYS A 74 0.70 13.36 4.32
C LYS A 74 0.06 12.30 5.21
N ARG A 75 0.91 11.47 5.80
CA ARG A 75 0.50 10.60 6.91
C ARG A 75 0.31 11.45 8.17
N VAL A 76 -0.85 11.34 8.81
CA VAL A 76 -1.16 12.09 10.03
C VAL A 76 -0.75 11.28 11.26
N THR A 77 -1.20 10.02 11.32
CA THR A 77 -0.86 9.07 12.38
C THR A 77 -0.73 7.65 11.80
N ARG A 78 -0.38 6.67 12.64
CA ARG A 78 -0.43 5.26 12.24
C ARG A 78 -1.87 4.90 11.87
N GLY A 79 -2.06 4.31 10.70
CA GLY A 79 -3.39 3.95 10.18
C GLY A 79 -4.13 5.07 9.45
N LEU A 80 -3.70 6.34 9.54
CA LEU A 80 -4.42 7.47 8.96
C LEU A 80 -3.57 8.31 7.99
N TYR A 81 -4.05 8.46 6.78
CA TYR A 81 -3.46 9.29 5.73
C TYR A 81 -4.43 10.41 5.31
N LYS A 82 -3.88 11.59 4.99
CA LYS A 82 -4.63 12.76 4.56
C LYS A 82 -4.14 13.24 3.20
N THR A 83 -5.04 13.34 2.23
CA THR A 83 -4.73 13.81 0.87
C THR A 83 -4.67 15.34 0.80
N ARG A 84 -4.30 15.87 -0.38
CA ARG A 84 -4.30 17.33 -0.64
C ARG A 84 -5.68 17.96 -0.42
N GLU A 85 -6.74 17.26 -0.83
CA GLU A 85 -8.14 17.69 -0.66
C GLU A 85 -8.67 17.50 0.78
N ASN A 86 -7.79 17.25 1.75
CA ASN A 86 -8.14 16.95 3.13
C ASN A 86 -8.99 15.67 3.33
N LYS A 87 -9.12 14.80 2.32
CA LYS A 87 -9.79 13.50 2.46
C LYS A 87 -8.94 12.58 3.32
N LEU A 88 -9.60 11.81 4.19
CA LEU A 88 -8.97 10.84 5.06
C LEU A 88 -9.15 9.44 4.50
N LEU A 89 -8.07 8.67 4.48
CA LEU A 89 -8.11 7.26 4.14
C LEU A 89 -7.16 6.47 5.03
N ASN A 90 -7.37 5.16 5.06
CA ASN A 90 -6.46 4.27 5.75
C ASN A 90 -5.08 4.30 5.10
N ALA A 91 -4.03 4.45 5.91
CA ALA A 91 -2.65 4.57 5.42
C ALA A 91 -2.15 3.32 4.69
N ASP A 92 -2.59 2.13 5.12
CA ASP A 92 -2.23 0.86 4.50
C ASP A 92 -2.95 0.66 3.17
N VAL A 93 -4.20 1.13 3.06
CA VAL A 93 -4.93 1.20 1.77
C VAL A 93 -4.21 2.13 0.80
N ASN A 94 -3.82 3.33 1.24
CA ASN A 94 -3.04 4.25 0.41
C ASN A 94 -1.73 3.61 -0.08
N GLY A 95 -0.98 2.98 0.83
CA GLY A 95 0.27 2.28 0.49
C GLY A 95 0.06 1.13 -0.49
N SER A 96 -0.98 0.33 -0.29
CA SER A 96 -1.31 -0.81 -1.17
C SER A 96 -1.64 -0.34 -2.59
N LEU A 97 -2.43 0.73 -2.73
CA LEU A 97 -2.76 1.29 -4.05
C LEU A 97 -1.52 1.87 -4.75
N ASN A 98 -0.61 2.52 -4.01
CA ASN A 98 0.66 2.99 -4.57
C ASN A 98 1.57 1.84 -5.03
N ILE A 99 1.58 0.70 -4.32
CA ILE A 99 2.29 -0.51 -4.78
C ILE A 99 1.70 -1.00 -6.10
N ILE A 100 0.36 -1.03 -6.22
CA ILE A 100 -0.32 -1.42 -7.45
C ILE A 100 0.08 -0.47 -8.59
N LYS A 101 0.03 0.85 -8.38
CA LYS A 101 0.47 1.87 -9.36
C LYS A 101 1.92 1.67 -9.80
N LYS A 102 2.82 1.26 -8.90
CA LYS A 102 4.23 0.95 -9.25
C LYS A 102 4.37 -0.25 -10.20
N VAL A 103 3.50 -1.26 -10.06
CA VAL A 103 3.54 -2.46 -10.91
C VAL A 103 2.77 -2.26 -12.20
N ILE A 104 1.69 -1.47 -12.16
CA ILE A 104 0.78 -1.19 -13.26
C ILE A 104 0.51 0.32 -13.26
N PRO A 105 1.31 1.12 -14.00
CA PRO A 105 1.17 2.58 -14.00
C PRO A 105 -0.23 3.06 -14.44
N ASP A 106 -0.80 2.43 -15.46
CA ASP A 106 -2.08 2.81 -16.06
C ASP A 106 -3.29 2.14 -15.40
N VAL A 107 -3.11 1.63 -14.17
CA VAL A 107 -4.12 0.81 -13.48
C VAL A 107 -5.48 1.49 -13.34
N PHE A 108 -5.47 2.82 -13.16
CA PHE A 108 -6.66 3.63 -12.99
C PHE A 108 -7.16 4.26 -14.29
N ASP A 109 -6.35 4.33 -15.35
CA ASP A 109 -6.66 5.07 -16.57
C ASP A 109 -7.15 4.16 -17.71
N GLN A 110 -6.61 2.95 -17.83
CA GLN A 110 -7.06 1.98 -18.84
C GLN A 110 -8.08 0.97 -18.33
N GLY A 111 -8.50 1.11 -17.06
CA GLY A 111 -9.45 0.23 -16.40
C GLY A 111 -8.97 -1.21 -16.41
N ILE A 112 -8.40 -1.70 -15.30
CA ILE A 112 -8.44 -3.15 -15.08
C ILE A 112 -9.90 -3.57 -15.30
N LYS A 113 -10.15 -4.42 -16.32
CA LYS A 113 -11.52 -4.83 -16.74
C LYS A 113 -12.35 -5.44 -15.62
N GLY A 114 -11.72 -5.82 -14.52
CA GLY A 114 -12.36 -5.98 -13.21
C GLY A 114 -11.31 -6.26 -12.15
N LEU A 115 -11.39 -5.57 -11.00
CA LEU A 115 -10.78 -6.09 -9.77
C LEU A 115 -11.62 -7.32 -9.37
N PRO A 116 -11.08 -8.55 -9.38
CA PRO A 116 -11.88 -9.75 -9.15
C PRO A 116 -12.53 -9.79 -7.76
N PHE A 117 -11.98 -9.03 -6.80
CA PHE A 117 -12.51 -8.89 -5.45
C PHE A 117 -12.39 -7.43 -5.02
N ASN A 118 -13.47 -6.66 -5.18
CA ASN A 118 -13.57 -5.34 -4.57
C ASN A 118 -14.34 -5.50 -3.25
N PRO A 119 -13.68 -5.48 -2.08
CA PRO A 119 -14.37 -5.67 -0.81
C PRO A 119 -15.35 -4.51 -0.61
N VAL A 120 -16.64 -4.84 -0.55
CA VAL A 120 -17.68 -3.86 -0.24
C VAL A 120 -17.69 -3.67 1.27
N VAL A 121 -17.49 -2.43 1.71
CA VAL A 121 -17.76 -2.08 3.11
C VAL A 121 -19.27 -2.09 3.29
N VAL A 122 -19.77 -3.14 3.93
CA VAL A 122 -21.15 -3.17 4.41
C VAL A 122 -21.19 -2.30 5.65
N ASP A 123 -21.67 -1.06 5.50
CA ASP A 123 -22.02 -0.21 6.63
C ASP A 123 -23.46 -0.58 7.06
N PRO A 124 -23.64 -1.30 8.18
CA PRO A 124 -24.96 -1.71 8.63
C PRO A 124 -25.87 -0.52 8.97
N LEU A 125 -25.31 0.67 9.23
CA LEU A 125 -26.10 1.89 9.51
C LEU A 125 -26.51 2.64 8.22
N ARG A 126 -25.87 2.35 7.08
CA ARG A 126 -26.30 2.86 5.77
C ARG A 126 -27.39 2.01 5.10
N MET A 127 -27.59 0.76 5.53
CA MET A 127 -28.58 -0.14 4.96
C MET A 127 -30.04 0.28 5.24
N ASN A 128 -30.30 1.02 6.32
CA ASN A 128 -31.66 1.43 6.70
C ASN A 128 -32.25 2.60 5.87
N ARG A 129 -31.57 3.06 4.81
CA ARG A 129 -32.10 4.08 3.88
C ARG A 129 -32.58 3.53 2.54
N LEU A 130 -32.68 2.20 2.42
CA LEU A 130 -33.21 1.52 1.23
C LEU A 130 -34.65 1.01 1.43
N SER A 131 -35.33 1.37 2.52
CA SER A 131 -36.73 1.00 2.77
C SER A 131 -37.77 2.06 2.36
N ASP A 132 -37.35 3.20 1.77
CA ASP A 132 -38.24 4.32 1.39
C ASP A 132 -38.26 4.60 -0.12
N LEU A 133 -38.10 3.58 -0.97
CA LEU A 133 -38.34 3.63 -2.42
C LEU A 133 -39.32 2.54 -2.86
#